data_AF-A0A833T3V4-F1
#
_entry.id   AF-A0A833T3V4-F1
#
_cell.length_a   1.000
_cell.length_b   1.000
_cell.length_c   1.000
_cell.angle_alpha   90.00
_cell.angle_beta   90.00
_cell.angle_gamma   90.00
#
_symmetry.space_group_name_H-M   'P 1'
#
loop_
_entity.id
_entity.type
_entity.pdbx_description
1 polymer ?
#
loop_
_entity_poly.entity_id
_entity_poly.type
_entity_poly.pdbx_seq_one_letter_code
_entity_poly.pdbx_strand_id
1 'polypeptide(L)'
;MGNQVSTPAAAVASASQQGGCPVQHEAKKAPEGCPVQHDAKKIEGCPVQHDKKPSMTDAMSGGCPVVKDGKEEKEIYNVYGQRIDPTNMMPYNPNQDPNAEQRYPLPQGRVQSTIPKGGTEGTWLYPSEQMFFNALKRKGKGEDVHEGDVKAIVSIHNNMNERAWAQVEHYETVCHPDLESSKLLKFCGRPDKLTPIAWIKSMLGYGEPFDRHDWTVQRSDNTQVRYVIDYYFDDEKSAQDEVPELHSENKVKSISMYARPAVDSVGALVDRIKFPIMGFVNGLKDPDLTARSALVEHTQQDKDALEPLSVEEVEQTFAKVKDTCKSCMQEVKTCSNEVQCSQAAMALQLCMGRIICPPQASAFTKALEGGDEAAVEAAFDAMSTSLEQFQERGASAMQEQAVRESLAKK
;
A
#
# COMPACT_ATOMS: atom_id res chain seq x y z
N MET A 1 19.30 34.04 39.14
CA MET A 1 19.88 33.71 40.46
C MET A 1 19.55 32.25 40.73
N GLY A 2 20.48 31.35 41.04
CA GLY A 2 21.94 31.48 41.05
C GLY A 2 22.60 30.10 40.92
N ASN A 3 23.90 30.06 40.58
CA ASN A 3 24.70 28.84 40.62
C ASN A 3 24.92 28.38 42.07
N GLN A 4 25.36 27.13 42.24
CA GLN A 4 26.61 26.77 42.94
C GLN A 4 27.02 25.35 42.49
N VAL A 5 28.32 25.03 42.60
CA VAL A 5 28.95 23.78 42.12
C VAL A 5 30.02 23.37 43.13
N SER A 6 30.15 22.08 43.49
CA SER A 6 31.43 21.37 43.71
C SER A 6 31.30 19.99 44.37
N THR A 7 31.92 18.99 43.75
CA THR A 7 32.49 17.74 44.30
C THR A 7 33.94 18.03 44.85
N PRO A 8 34.83 17.10 45.33
CA PRO A 8 34.95 15.66 44.99
C PRO A 8 35.57 14.69 46.06
N ALA A 9 35.98 13.51 45.57
CA ALA A 9 36.95 12.53 46.13
C ALA A 9 36.46 11.58 47.26
N ALA A 10 37.01 10.38 47.48
CA ALA A 10 37.80 9.36 46.72
C ALA A 10 38.10 8.19 47.71
N ALA A 11 38.54 6.95 47.40
CA ALA A 11 38.54 5.98 46.28
C ALA A 11 38.86 4.59 46.96
N VAL A 12 39.14 3.41 46.41
CA VAL A 12 39.48 2.75 45.11
C VAL A 12 38.76 1.35 45.19
N ALA A 13 38.76 0.33 44.33
CA ALA A 13 39.50 -0.16 43.14
C ALA A 13 38.55 -1.08 42.30
N SER A 14 38.72 -1.46 41.03
CA SER A 14 39.79 -1.42 40.00
C SER A 14 40.37 -2.80 39.60
N ALA A 15 39.72 -3.43 38.60
CA ALA A 15 40.30 -4.24 37.51
C ALA A 15 39.24 -4.29 36.38
N SER A 16 39.41 -3.74 35.15
CA SER A 16 40.37 -4.00 34.06
C SER A 16 40.19 -5.37 33.39
N GLN A 17 40.09 -5.51 32.05
CA GLN A 17 40.17 -4.51 30.96
C GLN A 17 39.69 -5.12 29.61
N GLN A 18 39.29 -4.26 28.65
CA GLN A 18 39.26 -4.49 27.18
C GLN A 18 38.30 -5.60 26.64
N GLY A 19 37.83 -5.53 25.39
CA GLY A 19 37.96 -4.49 24.37
C GLY A 19 37.05 -4.77 23.15
N GLY A 20 36.80 -3.76 22.32
CA GLY A 20 36.04 -3.91 21.06
C GLY A 20 36.94 -3.95 19.83
N CYS A 21 36.46 -4.53 18.72
CA CYS A 21 37.18 -4.60 17.45
C CYS A 21 36.34 -4.01 16.29
N PRO A 22 36.86 -3.05 15.51
CA PRO A 22 36.24 -2.59 14.27
C PRO A 22 36.60 -3.51 13.09
N VAL A 23 35.75 -3.55 12.06
CA VAL A 23 36.05 -4.24 10.80
C VAL A 23 36.79 -3.28 9.86
N GLN A 24 37.98 -3.68 9.40
CA GLN A 24 38.70 -3.02 8.31
C GLN A 24 38.79 -3.97 7.09
N HIS A 25 38.74 -3.40 5.89
CA HIS A 25 39.03 -4.12 4.65
C HIS A 25 40.54 -4.16 4.41
N GLU A 26 41.09 -5.34 4.09
CA GLU A 26 41.97 -5.52 2.93
C GLU A 26 42.14 -7.01 2.56
N ALA A 27 42.73 -7.30 1.40
CA ALA A 27 42.72 -8.65 0.80
C ALA A 27 44.13 -9.20 0.50
N LYS A 28 44.29 -10.55 0.47
CA LYS A 28 45.30 -11.25 -0.35
C LYS A 28 45.05 -12.77 -0.49
N LYS A 29 45.17 -13.23 -1.74
CA LYS A 29 45.59 -14.54 -2.30
C LYS A 29 45.27 -15.88 -1.59
N ALA A 30 44.79 -16.83 -2.40
CA ALA A 30 44.83 -18.28 -2.15
C ALA A 30 45.99 -18.98 -2.91
N PRO A 31 46.32 -20.25 -2.58
CA PRO A 31 47.19 -21.13 -3.37
C PRO A 31 46.43 -22.25 -4.12
N GLU A 32 47.09 -22.82 -5.14
CA GLU A 32 46.68 -24.01 -5.92
C GLU A 32 47.31 -25.30 -5.31
N GLY A 33 46.97 -26.54 -5.66
CA GLY A 33 46.12 -27.07 -6.75
C GLY A 33 45.84 -28.59 -6.65
N CYS A 34 45.49 -29.23 -7.77
CA CYS A 34 44.81 -30.55 -7.87
C CYS A 34 45.72 -31.81 -7.78
N PRO A 35 45.13 -33.03 -7.91
CA PRO A 35 45.37 -33.77 -9.16
C PRO A 35 44.17 -34.54 -9.77
N VAL A 36 43.65 -33.99 -10.87
CA VAL A 36 43.33 -34.59 -12.20
C VAL A 36 43.02 -36.10 -12.34
N GLN A 37 41.85 -36.43 -12.92
CA GLN A 37 41.65 -37.14 -14.22
C GLN A 37 40.15 -37.08 -14.60
N HIS A 38 39.74 -36.19 -15.51
CA HIS A 38 39.70 -36.33 -16.98
C HIS A 38 38.53 -37.18 -17.53
N ASP A 39 37.51 -36.51 -18.07
CA ASP A 39 37.02 -36.76 -19.44
C ASP A 39 36.44 -35.46 -20.04
N ALA A 40 36.41 -35.32 -21.37
CA ALA A 40 36.09 -34.03 -22.01
C ALA A 40 35.40 -34.12 -23.38
N LYS A 41 34.39 -33.28 -23.59
CA LYS A 41 33.87 -32.89 -24.93
C LYS A 41 33.76 -31.37 -25.03
N LYS A 42 34.21 -30.84 -26.17
CA LYS A 42 34.31 -29.41 -26.53
C LYS A 42 33.23 -29.05 -27.57
N ILE A 43 33.06 -27.75 -27.82
CA ILE A 43 32.51 -27.03 -29.01
C ILE A 43 31.30 -26.17 -28.61
N GLU A 44 31.24 -24.85 -28.87
CA GLU A 44 32.31 -23.86 -29.13
C GLU A 44 31.75 -22.44 -28.90
N GLY A 45 32.60 -21.45 -28.61
CA GLY A 45 32.17 -20.08 -28.31
C GLY A 45 32.35 -19.10 -29.48
N CYS A 46 31.41 -18.18 -29.67
CA CYS A 46 31.50 -17.12 -30.67
C CYS A 46 32.62 -16.11 -30.33
N PRO A 47 33.57 -15.82 -31.25
CA PRO A 47 34.62 -14.84 -31.00
C PRO A 47 34.12 -13.40 -31.19
N VAL A 48 34.27 -12.56 -30.17
CA VAL A 48 34.03 -11.11 -30.28
C VAL A 48 35.20 -10.45 -31.00
N GLN A 49 34.96 -9.91 -32.19
CA GLN A 49 35.93 -9.05 -32.89
C GLN A 49 35.58 -7.58 -32.68
N HIS A 50 36.40 -6.88 -31.90
CA HIS A 50 36.49 -5.42 -31.99
C HIS A 50 37.37 -5.06 -33.18
N ASP A 51 36.79 -4.43 -34.21
CA ASP A 51 37.37 -3.37 -35.07
C ASP A 51 36.71 -3.33 -36.46
N LYS A 52 35.67 -2.50 -36.59
CA LYS A 52 35.27 -1.78 -37.83
C LYS A 52 34.16 -0.78 -37.51
N LYS A 53 34.30 0.45 -38.03
CA LYS A 53 33.21 1.43 -38.10
C LYS A 53 32.42 1.21 -39.39
N PRO A 54 31.09 0.98 -39.37
CA PRO A 54 30.27 1.00 -40.57
C PRO A 54 30.16 2.43 -41.14
N SER A 55 29.97 2.54 -42.45
CA SER A 55 29.76 3.81 -43.15
C SER A 55 28.28 4.05 -43.46
N MET A 56 27.89 5.28 -43.77
CA MET A 56 26.53 5.62 -44.22
C MET A 56 26.32 5.21 -45.69
N THR A 57 26.11 3.91 -45.97
CA THR A 57 25.70 3.43 -47.30
C THR A 57 24.70 2.27 -47.31
N ASP A 58 24.63 1.42 -46.28
CA ASP A 58 23.75 0.23 -46.26
C ASP A 58 22.28 0.55 -45.90
N ALA A 59 21.71 1.54 -46.60
CA ALA A 59 20.28 1.82 -46.62
C ALA A 59 19.64 1.23 -47.88
N MET A 60 18.37 0.84 -47.79
CA MET A 60 17.51 0.36 -48.89
C MET A 60 17.76 -1.05 -49.45
N SER A 61 17.46 -2.10 -48.66
CA SER A 61 16.54 -3.19 -49.10
C SER A 61 16.23 -4.15 -47.95
N GLY A 62 14.96 -4.58 -47.82
CA GLY A 62 14.50 -5.51 -46.78
C GLY A 62 13.42 -4.91 -45.87
N GLY A 63 12.15 -4.96 -46.32
CA GLY A 63 11.04 -4.33 -45.62
C GLY A 63 10.59 -5.10 -44.38
N CYS A 64 10.67 -4.47 -43.21
CA CYS A 64 9.89 -4.87 -42.04
C CYS A 64 8.47 -4.27 -42.10
N PRO A 65 7.45 -4.90 -41.50
CA PRO A 65 6.10 -4.35 -41.43
C PRO A 65 6.06 -3.00 -40.70
N VAL A 66 5.19 -2.10 -41.15
CA VAL A 66 5.08 -0.72 -40.65
C VAL A 66 3.86 -0.56 -39.74
N VAL A 67 3.90 0.45 -38.84
CA VAL A 67 2.80 0.90 -37.96
C VAL A 67 2.57 -0.07 -36.77
N LYS A 68 2.55 0.35 -35.50
CA LYS A 68 2.18 1.66 -34.93
C LYS A 68 3.25 2.30 -34.04
N ASP A 69 3.35 3.62 -34.10
CA ASP A 69 3.95 4.47 -33.06
C ASP A 69 3.09 4.44 -31.78
N GLY A 70 3.21 3.36 -31.02
CA GLY A 70 2.91 3.38 -29.59
C GLY A 70 4.14 3.82 -28.82
N LYS A 71 4.01 4.77 -27.88
CA LYS A 71 5.01 4.90 -26.81
C LYS A 71 4.86 3.67 -25.91
N GLU A 72 5.68 2.65 -26.14
CA GLU A 72 5.88 1.59 -25.16
C GLU A 72 6.50 2.21 -23.90
N GLU A 73 5.67 2.44 -22.88
CA GLU A 73 6.18 2.72 -21.54
C GLU A 73 6.98 1.50 -21.09
N LYS A 74 8.31 1.64 -21.05
CA LYS A 74 9.22 0.55 -20.70
C LYS A 74 8.79 -0.08 -19.39
N GLU A 75 8.34 -1.32 -19.44
CA GLU A 75 7.85 -2.05 -18.27
C GLU A 75 8.93 -2.09 -17.19
N ILE A 76 8.66 -1.42 -16.07
CA ILE A 76 9.57 -1.39 -14.93
C ILE A 76 9.31 -2.65 -14.10
N TYR A 77 10.37 -3.37 -13.74
CA TYR A 77 10.31 -4.53 -12.86
C TYR A 77 11.08 -4.27 -11.57
N ASN A 78 10.62 -4.83 -10.46
CA ASN A 78 11.39 -4.86 -9.22
C ASN A 78 12.40 -6.02 -9.22
N VAL A 79 13.23 -6.09 -8.17
CA VAL A 79 14.26 -7.13 -7.99
C VAL A 79 13.70 -8.57 -7.90
N TYR A 80 12.38 -8.73 -7.78
CA TYR A 80 11.67 -10.01 -7.73
C TYR A 80 10.93 -10.33 -9.05
N GLY A 81 11.17 -9.56 -10.13
CA GLY A 81 10.52 -9.77 -11.43
C GLY A 81 9.04 -9.38 -11.48
N GLN A 82 8.52 -8.67 -10.47
CA GLN A 82 7.15 -8.16 -10.50
C GLN A 82 7.13 -6.82 -11.26
N ARG A 83 6.16 -6.66 -12.18
CA ARG A 83 5.95 -5.39 -12.89
C ARG A 83 5.45 -4.31 -11.93
N ILE A 84 6.02 -3.12 -12.03
CA ILE A 84 5.77 -1.93 -11.20
C ILE A 84 5.14 -0.83 -12.06
N ASP A 85 4.05 -0.23 -11.58
CA ASP A 85 3.43 0.94 -12.18
C ASP A 85 4.34 2.18 -11.95
N PRO A 86 4.85 2.83 -13.01
CA PRO A 86 5.76 3.96 -12.89
C PRO A 86 5.11 5.22 -12.30
N THR A 87 3.79 5.27 -12.17
CA THR A 87 3.02 6.43 -11.66
C THR A 87 2.90 6.46 -10.14
N ASN A 88 3.05 5.32 -9.46
CA ASN A 88 2.94 5.19 -8.00
C ASN A 88 4.02 4.29 -7.35
N MET A 89 4.87 3.65 -8.16
CA MET A 89 5.89 2.68 -7.74
C MET A 89 5.34 1.43 -7.01
N MET A 90 4.07 1.08 -7.23
CA MET A 90 3.43 -0.13 -6.69
C MET A 90 3.47 -1.29 -7.70
N PRO A 91 3.51 -2.56 -7.25
CA PRO A 91 3.29 -3.70 -8.13
C PRO A 91 1.89 -3.69 -8.75
N TYR A 92 1.77 -4.07 -10.03
CA TYR A 92 0.47 -4.19 -10.71
C TYR A 92 -0.44 -5.24 -10.04
N ASN A 93 0.14 -6.33 -9.52
CA ASN A 93 -0.56 -7.32 -8.69
C ASN A 93 0.07 -7.32 -7.28
N PRO A 94 -0.42 -6.49 -6.34
CA PRO A 94 0.16 -6.37 -5.01
C PRO A 94 -0.25 -7.55 -4.11
N ASN A 95 0.67 -8.03 -3.27
CA ASN A 95 0.37 -9.17 -2.39
C ASN A 95 -0.65 -8.80 -1.29
N GLN A 96 -1.77 -9.54 -1.30
CA GLN A 96 -2.88 -9.46 -0.34
C GLN A 96 -2.93 -10.66 0.61
N ASP A 97 -2.05 -11.65 0.47
CA ASP A 97 -1.98 -12.78 1.40
C ASP A 97 -1.59 -12.29 2.81
N PRO A 98 -2.16 -12.84 3.90
CA PRO A 98 -1.75 -12.52 5.27
C PRO A 98 -0.26 -12.76 5.51
N ASN A 99 0.36 -11.92 6.35
CA ASN A 99 1.73 -12.15 6.77
C ASN A 99 1.83 -13.41 7.66
N ALA A 100 2.96 -14.12 7.64
CA ALA A 100 3.17 -15.33 8.44
C ALA A 100 3.08 -15.09 9.97
N GLU A 101 3.31 -13.86 10.43
CA GLU A 101 3.17 -13.44 11.83
C GLU A 101 1.77 -12.89 12.19
N GLN A 102 0.88 -12.75 11.21
CA GLN A 102 -0.39 -12.06 11.36
C GLN A 102 -1.41 -12.92 12.12
N ARG A 103 -1.95 -12.38 13.21
CA ARG A 103 -2.92 -13.05 14.09
C ARG A 103 -4.37 -12.76 13.72
N TYR A 104 -4.66 -11.61 13.09
CA TYR A 104 -6.03 -11.18 12.79
C TYR A 104 -6.25 -10.92 11.28
N PRO A 105 -7.44 -11.25 10.74
CA PRO A 105 -7.75 -11.02 9.32
C PRO A 105 -7.93 -9.52 9.04
N LEU A 106 -7.16 -8.97 8.10
CA LEU A 106 -7.29 -7.58 7.65
C LEU A 106 -8.13 -7.50 6.37
N PRO A 107 -8.94 -6.44 6.17
CA PRO A 107 -9.67 -6.23 4.93
C PRO A 107 -8.76 -6.15 3.70
N GLN A 108 -9.10 -6.94 2.67
CA GLN A 108 -8.47 -6.89 1.35
C GLN A 108 -9.16 -5.89 0.39
N GLY A 109 -10.34 -5.37 0.75
CA GLY A 109 -11.06 -4.34 -0.02
C GLY A 109 -10.26 -3.05 -0.16
N ARG A 110 -10.46 -2.35 -1.28
CA ARG A 110 -9.75 -1.09 -1.60
C ARG A 110 -10.74 0.06 -1.69
N VAL A 111 -10.41 1.19 -1.07
CA VAL A 111 -11.23 2.41 -1.10
C VAL A 111 -10.95 3.20 -2.38
N GLN A 112 -12.00 3.68 -3.04
CA GLN A 112 -11.88 4.60 -4.18
C GLN A 112 -11.67 6.04 -3.68
N SER A 113 -10.72 6.75 -4.28
CA SER A 113 -10.45 8.16 -3.98
C SER A 113 -11.36 9.11 -4.77
N THR A 114 -11.42 10.38 -4.37
CA THR A 114 -11.97 11.44 -5.25
C THR A 114 -10.92 12.01 -6.21
N ILE A 115 -9.66 11.60 -6.08
CA ILE A 115 -8.52 12.14 -6.83
C ILE A 115 -8.55 11.59 -8.27
N PRO A 116 -8.72 12.42 -9.32
CA PRO A 116 -8.74 11.94 -10.71
C PRO A 116 -7.38 11.39 -11.13
N LYS A 117 -7.33 10.21 -11.79
CA LYS A 117 -6.09 9.61 -12.28
C LYS A 117 -5.78 10.08 -13.71
N GLY A 118 -4.69 10.84 -13.86
CA GLY A 118 -4.17 11.31 -15.15
C GLY A 118 -3.89 10.14 -16.11
N GLY A 119 -4.15 10.36 -17.40
CA GLY A 119 -4.14 9.30 -18.41
C GLY A 119 -5.35 8.37 -18.39
N THR A 120 -6.34 8.59 -17.52
CA THR A 120 -7.60 7.82 -17.45
C THR A 120 -8.80 8.73 -17.13
N GLU A 121 -10.01 8.17 -17.26
CA GLU A 121 -11.26 8.80 -16.79
C GLU A 121 -11.75 8.25 -15.43
N GLY A 122 -10.89 7.50 -14.73
CA GLY A 122 -11.15 7.01 -13.36
C GLY A 122 -10.44 7.83 -12.29
N THR A 123 -10.72 7.54 -11.03
CA THR A 123 -9.96 8.04 -9.87
C THR A 123 -8.91 7.02 -9.40
N TRP A 124 -8.06 7.42 -8.46
CA TRP A 124 -7.12 6.49 -7.84
C TRP A 124 -7.82 5.51 -6.87
N LEU A 125 -7.23 4.34 -6.66
CA LEU A 125 -7.65 3.39 -5.64
C LEU A 125 -6.58 3.30 -4.55
N TYR A 126 -6.96 3.53 -3.30
CA TYR A 126 -6.05 3.38 -2.16
C TYR A 126 -5.64 1.90 -1.96
N PRO A 127 -4.52 1.63 -1.26
CA PRO A 127 -4.23 0.29 -0.75
C PRO A 127 -5.34 -0.22 0.17
N SER A 128 -5.51 -1.54 0.24
CA SER A 128 -6.27 -2.18 1.32
C SER A 128 -5.48 -2.15 2.63
N GLU A 129 -6.16 -2.42 3.75
CA GLU A 129 -5.52 -2.60 5.06
C GLU A 129 -4.48 -3.72 5.02
N GLN A 130 -4.82 -4.85 4.39
CA GLN A 130 -3.92 -5.99 4.22
C GLN A 130 -2.69 -5.66 3.35
N MET A 131 -2.86 -4.91 2.25
CA MET A 131 -1.75 -4.40 1.43
C MET A 131 -0.85 -3.44 2.22
N PHE A 132 -1.45 -2.59 3.06
CA PHE A 132 -0.75 -1.59 3.84
C PHE A 132 0.10 -2.25 4.95
N PHE A 133 -0.48 -3.18 5.71
CA PHE A 133 0.24 -3.97 6.73
C PHE A 133 1.38 -4.79 6.10
N ASN A 134 1.12 -5.46 4.97
CA ASN A 134 2.16 -6.16 4.19
C ASN A 134 3.28 -5.21 3.70
N ALA A 135 2.97 -3.94 3.45
CA ALA A 135 3.97 -2.92 3.11
C ALA A 135 4.74 -2.40 4.32
N LEU A 136 4.13 -2.28 5.50
CA LEU A 136 4.79 -1.92 6.75
C LEU A 136 5.78 -2.99 7.20
N LYS A 137 5.34 -4.25 7.30
CA LYS A 137 6.19 -5.41 7.66
C LYS A 137 7.38 -5.52 6.71
N ARG A 138 7.17 -5.45 5.39
CA ARG A 138 8.25 -5.46 4.37
C ARG A 138 9.23 -4.28 4.47
N LYS A 139 8.84 -3.15 5.06
CA LYS A 139 9.67 -1.96 5.27
C LYS A 139 10.44 -1.96 6.61
N GLY A 140 10.25 -2.96 7.47
CA GLY A 140 10.75 -2.90 8.85
C GLY A 140 10.09 -1.79 9.68
N LYS A 141 8.84 -1.43 9.35
CA LYS A 141 8.04 -0.40 10.05
C LYS A 141 6.69 -0.94 10.55
N GLY A 142 6.63 -2.25 10.80
CA GLY A 142 5.42 -2.97 11.22
C GLY A 142 5.65 -3.91 12.40
N GLU A 143 6.72 -3.71 13.18
CA GLU A 143 7.00 -4.50 14.38
C GLU A 143 6.08 -4.04 15.53
N ASP A 144 6.02 -2.73 15.77
CA ASP A 144 5.15 -2.12 16.81
C ASP A 144 3.68 -1.92 16.39
N VAL A 145 3.29 -2.31 15.16
CA VAL A 145 1.94 -2.05 14.62
C VAL A 145 1.05 -3.27 14.80
N HIS A 146 0.04 -3.15 15.67
CA HIS A 146 -1.01 -4.17 15.84
C HIS A 146 -2.00 -4.14 14.69
N GLU A 147 -2.58 -5.28 14.33
CA GLU A 147 -3.61 -5.38 13.29
C GLU A 147 -4.84 -4.49 13.60
N GLY A 148 -5.19 -4.36 14.88
CA GLY A 148 -6.27 -3.48 15.34
C GLY A 148 -6.05 -1.98 15.08
N ASP A 149 -4.80 -1.54 14.88
CA ASP A 149 -4.48 -0.16 14.53
C ASP A 149 -4.53 0.12 13.02
N VAL A 150 -4.43 -0.93 12.18
CA VAL A 150 -4.26 -0.77 10.72
C VAL A 150 -5.42 0.01 10.10
N LYS A 151 -6.66 -0.27 10.50
CA LYS A 151 -7.86 0.48 10.08
C LYS A 151 -7.74 1.97 10.35
N ALA A 152 -7.37 2.35 11.58
CA ALA A 152 -7.20 3.74 11.96
C ALA A 152 -6.07 4.41 11.17
N ILE A 153 -4.92 3.74 11.05
CA ILE A 153 -3.76 4.24 10.30
C ILE A 153 -4.12 4.45 8.81
N VAL A 154 -4.84 3.51 8.19
CA VAL A 154 -5.24 3.60 6.77
C VAL A 154 -6.30 4.68 6.54
N SER A 155 -7.29 4.81 7.43
CA SER A 155 -8.23 5.95 7.38
C SER A 155 -7.50 7.29 7.44
N ILE A 156 -6.54 7.45 8.35
CA ILE A 156 -5.72 8.67 8.46
C ILE A 156 -4.92 8.91 7.17
N HIS A 157 -4.26 7.90 6.61
CA HIS A 157 -3.50 8.05 5.36
C HIS A 157 -4.39 8.41 4.16
N ASN A 158 -5.58 7.81 4.04
CA ASN A 158 -6.50 8.11 2.96
C ASN A 158 -7.05 9.54 3.09
N ASN A 159 -7.48 9.94 4.29
CA ASN A 159 -7.89 11.31 4.60
C ASN A 159 -6.78 12.35 4.33
N MET A 160 -5.54 12.05 4.69
CA MET A 160 -4.39 12.91 4.39
C MET A 160 -4.18 13.11 2.88
N ASN A 161 -4.36 12.07 2.06
CA ASN A 161 -4.25 12.20 0.60
C ASN A 161 -5.38 13.07 0.02
N GLU A 162 -6.61 12.92 0.47
CA GLU A 162 -7.73 13.77 0.03
C GLU A 162 -7.54 15.24 0.45
N ARG A 163 -7.09 15.48 1.70
CA ARG A 163 -6.74 16.82 2.20
C ARG A 163 -5.59 17.45 1.41
N ALA A 164 -4.58 16.66 1.08
CA ALA A 164 -3.44 17.10 0.28
C ALA A 164 -3.86 17.45 -1.16
N TRP A 165 -4.75 16.68 -1.78
CA TRP A 165 -5.30 16.97 -3.10
C TRP A 165 -6.22 18.19 -3.11
N ALA A 166 -7.06 18.38 -2.09
CA ALA A 166 -7.89 19.58 -1.97
C ALA A 166 -7.06 20.87 -1.86
N GLN A 167 -5.91 20.84 -1.17
CA GLN A 167 -4.95 21.95 -1.19
C GLN A 167 -4.36 22.20 -2.59
N VAL A 168 -4.09 21.14 -3.37
CA VAL A 168 -3.58 21.23 -4.75
C VAL A 168 -4.63 21.85 -5.68
N GLU A 169 -5.86 21.34 -5.69
CA GLU A 169 -6.96 21.88 -6.52
C GLU A 169 -7.27 23.33 -6.17
N HIS A 170 -7.31 23.68 -4.88
CA HIS A 170 -7.50 25.06 -4.45
C HIS A 170 -6.39 25.99 -4.95
N TYR A 171 -5.15 25.51 -5.01
CA TYR A 171 -4.04 26.23 -5.63
C TYR A 171 -4.28 26.46 -7.13
N GLU A 172 -4.71 25.41 -7.84
CA GLU A 172 -5.01 25.46 -9.27
C GLU A 172 -6.20 26.37 -9.59
N THR A 173 -7.31 26.30 -8.86
CA THR A 173 -8.48 27.18 -9.05
C THR A 173 -8.14 28.67 -8.81
N VAL A 174 -7.26 28.97 -7.86
CA VAL A 174 -6.87 30.36 -7.53
C VAL A 174 -5.83 30.91 -8.51
N CYS A 175 -4.91 30.07 -8.98
CA CYS A 175 -3.87 30.48 -9.92
C CYS A 175 -4.30 30.41 -11.39
N HIS A 176 -5.17 29.47 -11.77
CA HIS A 176 -5.57 29.17 -13.16
C HIS A 176 -7.09 28.90 -13.28
N PRO A 177 -7.96 29.86 -12.90
CA PRO A 177 -9.42 29.68 -12.93
C PRO A 177 -10.01 29.44 -14.32
N ASP A 178 -9.27 29.74 -15.38
CA ASP A 178 -9.66 29.52 -16.78
C ASP A 178 -9.40 28.08 -17.26
N LEU A 179 -8.81 27.21 -16.42
CA LEU A 179 -8.53 25.80 -16.72
C LEU A 179 -9.51 24.86 -16.02
N GLU A 180 -9.87 23.78 -16.70
CA GLU A 180 -10.76 22.74 -16.18
C GLU A 180 -10.05 21.83 -15.16
N SER A 181 -10.79 20.87 -14.60
CA SER A 181 -10.33 19.97 -13.53
C SER A 181 -8.98 19.32 -13.82
N SER A 182 -8.00 19.55 -12.94
CA SER A 182 -6.70 18.90 -13.00
C SER A 182 -6.78 17.42 -12.62
N LYS A 183 -5.84 16.60 -13.13
CA LYS A 183 -5.73 15.17 -12.79
C LYS A 183 -4.35 14.86 -12.18
N LEU A 184 -4.28 13.96 -11.20
CA LEU A 184 -3.02 13.49 -10.61
C LEU A 184 -2.41 12.42 -11.53
N LEU A 185 -1.28 12.73 -12.20
CA LEU A 185 -0.55 11.78 -13.04
C LEU A 185 0.32 10.81 -12.24
N LYS A 186 1.01 11.31 -11.21
CA LYS A 186 2.06 10.57 -10.49
C LYS A 186 2.27 11.10 -9.09
N PHE A 187 2.62 10.20 -8.15
CA PHE A 187 3.15 10.59 -6.83
C PHE A 187 4.44 9.85 -6.50
N CYS A 188 5.28 10.46 -5.66
CA CYS A 188 6.59 9.96 -5.29
C CYS A 188 6.96 10.41 -3.86
N GLY A 189 7.06 9.47 -2.92
CA GLY A 189 7.58 9.73 -1.58
C GLY A 189 9.08 10.06 -1.60
N ARG A 190 9.47 11.06 -0.81
CA ARG A 190 10.83 11.61 -0.72
C ARG A 190 11.19 12.08 0.71
N PRO A 191 11.00 11.25 1.75
CA PRO A 191 11.23 11.66 3.14
C PRO A 191 12.65 12.20 3.38
N ASP A 192 13.67 11.53 2.85
CA ASP A 192 15.09 11.87 3.07
C ASP A 192 15.57 13.13 2.31
N LYS A 193 14.65 13.96 1.80
CA LYS A 193 14.96 15.11 0.93
C LYS A 193 14.12 16.31 1.30
N LEU A 194 14.60 17.14 2.23
CA LEU A 194 13.95 18.40 2.58
C LEU A 194 13.75 19.34 1.39
N THR A 195 12.72 20.19 1.48
CA THR A 195 12.63 21.39 0.63
C THR A 195 13.58 22.47 1.15
N PRO A 196 14.03 23.43 0.30
CA PRO A 196 14.84 24.56 0.78
C PRO A 196 14.16 25.37 1.90
N ILE A 197 12.81 25.43 1.90
CA ILE A 197 12.02 26.06 2.96
C ILE A 197 12.05 25.22 4.24
N ALA A 198 11.86 23.90 4.16
CA ALA A 198 11.95 23.01 5.31
C ALA A 198 13.36 23.02 5.94
N TRP A 199 14.41 23.07 5.12
CA TRP A 199 15.79 23.20 5.60
C TRP A 199 16.03 24.51 6.36
N ILE A 200 15.55 25.66 5.83
CA ILE A 200 15.62 26.95 6.53
C ILE A 200 14.79 26.92 7.84
N LYS A 201 13.60 26.31 7.82
CA LYS A 201 12.75 26.14 9.01
C LYS A 201 13.42 25.30 10.10
N SER A 202 14.02 24.17 9.74
CA SER A 202 14.76 23.26 10.63
C SER A 202 15.97 24.01 11.25
N MET A 203 16.74 24.74 10.45
CA MET A 203 17.84 25.60 10.92
C MET A 203 17.38 26.71 11.89
N LEU A 204 16.13 27.18 11.79
CA LEU A 204 15.53 28.18 12.67
C LEU A 204 14.72 27.58 13.84
N GLY A 205 14.72 26.24 14.01
CA GLY A 205 14.07 25.56 15.13
C GLY A 205 12.56 25.33 14.99
N TYR A 206 11.96 25.56 13.81
CA TYR A 206 10.52 25.36 13.55
C TYR A 206 10.12 23.90 13.26
N GLY A 207 10.97 22.93 13.63
CA GLY A 207 10.79 21.52 13.29
C GLY A 207 11.09 21.19 11.83
N GLU A 208 11.08 19.88 11.55
CA GLU A 208 11.36 19.29 10.25
C GLU A 208 10.14 18.44 9.84
N PRO A 209 9.72 18.41 8.57
CA PRO A 209 8.61 17.56 8.14
C PRO A 209 9.00 16.08 8.25
N PHE A 210 8.13 15.26 8.83
CA PHE A 210 8.38 13.83 9.06
C PHE A 210 8.24 12.99 7.78
N ASP A 211 7.51 13.51 6.78
CA ASP A 211 7.45 12.96 5.43
C ASP A 211 7.26 14.10 4.40
N ARG A 212 7.64 13.81 3.16
CA ARG A 212 7.49 14.70 2.00
C ARG A 212 7.09 13.90 0.77
N HIS A 213 6.03 14.33 0.11
CA HIS A 213 5.63 13.82 -1.19
C HIS A 213 5.89 14.85 -2.31
N ASP A 214 6.43 14.40 -3.45
CA ASP A 214 6.40 15.12 -4.72
C ASP A 214 5.28 14.53 -5.59
N TRP A 215 4.33 15.34 -6.02
CA TRP A 215 3.19 14.95 -6.88
C TRP A 215 3.31 15.62 -8.26
N THR A 216 2.89 14.96 -9.34
CA THR A 216 2.81 15.55 -10.68
C THR A 216 1.34 15.68 -11.08
N VAL A 217 0.91 16.92 -11.28
CA VAL A 217 -0.44 17.31 -11.67
C VAL A 217 -0.47 17.60 -13.17
N GLN A 218 -1.50 17.15 -13.86
CA GLN A 218 -1.79 17.49 -15.25
C GLN A 218 -2.99 18.44 -15.31
N ARG A 219 -2.81 19.59 -15.94
CA ARG A 219 -3.87 20.55 -16.25
C ARG A 219 -4.58 20.16 -17.56
N SER A 220 -5.75 20.73 -17.83
CA SER A 220 -6.53 20.42 -19.06
C SER A 220 -5.80 20.77 -20.36
N ASP A 221 -4.89 21.75 -20.34
CA ASP A 221 -3.99 22.11 -21.45
C ASP A 221 -2.83 21.11 -21.66
N ASN A 222 -2.78 20.02 -20.89
CA ASN A 222 -1.73 19.00 -20.82
C ASN A 222 -0.38 19.48 -20.26
N THR A 223 -0.28 20.69 -19.71
CA THR A 223 0.90 21.08 -18.94
C THR A 223 1.00 20.25 -17.66
N GLN A 224 2.23 19.90 -17.27
CA GLN A 224 2.53 19.11 -16.08
C GLN A 224 3.25 19.98 -15.05
N VAL A 225 2.65 20.13 -13.88
CA VAL A 225 3.22 20.90 -12.77
C VAL A 225 3.51 19.96 -11.61
N ARG A 226 4.74 20.01 -11.10
CA ARG A 226 5.11 19.27 -9.90
C ARG A 226 4.70 20.07 -8.67
N TYR A 227 3.97 19.45 -7.76
CA TYR A 227 3.71 19.93 -6.42
C TYR A 227 4.67 19.26 -5.43
N VAL A 228 4.94 19.95 -4.33
CA VAL A 228 5.64 19.41 -3.16
C VAL A 228 4.78 19.61 -1.94
N ILE A 229 4.63 18.55 -1.15
CA ILE A 229 3.78 18.46 0.01
C ILE A 229 4.66 18.01 1.18
N ASP A 230 4.89 18.91 2.13
CA ASP A 230 5.61 18.61 3.37
C ASP A 230 4.56 18.32 4.47
N TYR A 231 4.75 17.25 5.25
CA TYR A 231 3.88 16.87 6.37
C TYR A 231 4.60 17.10 7.71
N TYR A 232 3.95 17.76 8.66
CA TYR A 232 4.48 18.10 9.98
C TYR A 232 3.57 17.50 11.06
N PHE A 233 4.18 16.98 12.13
CA PHE A 233 3.49 16.36 13.26
C PHE A 233 3.57 17.27 14.49
N ASP A 234 2.57 17.19 15.35
CA ASP A 234 2.38 18.04 16.52
C ASP A 234 1.89 17.17 17.69
N ASP A 235 2.85 16.71 18.50
CA ASP A 235 2.64 15.81 19.65
C ASP A 235 1.56 16.34 20.60
N GLU A 236 1.50 17.66 20.85
CA GLU A 236 0.54 18.28 21.77
C GLU A 236 -0.92 18.15 21.28
N LYS A 237 -1.12 17.99 19.97
CA LYS A 237 -2.44 17.81 19.36
C LYS A 237 -2.82 16.34 19.14
N SER A 238 -1.88 15.39 19.27
CA SER A 238 -2.15 13.95 19.06
C SER A 238 -3.25 13.38 19.97
N ALA A 239 -3.33 13.87 21.21
CA ALA A 239 -4.39 13.51 22.17
C ALA A 239 -5.80 14.04 21.80
N GLN A 240 -5.93 14.77 20.68
CA GLN A 240 -7.19 15.30 20.15
C GLN A 240 -7.57 14.71 18.79
N ASP A 241 -6.85 13.69 18.32
CA ASP A 241 -7.11 13.01 17.06
C ASP A 241 -8.19 11.93 17.21
N GLU A 242 -9.06 11.83 16.21
CA GLU A 242 -10.09 10.82 16.03
C GLU A 242 -9.86 10.07 14.71
N VAL A 243 -10.38 8.85 14.59
CA VAL A 243 -10.34 8.12 13.31
C VAL A 243 -11.23 8.85 12.29
N PRO A 244 -10.67 9.32 11.15
CA PRO A 244 -11.42 10.13 10.20
C PRO A 244 -12.24 9.27 9.22
N GLU A 245 -13.37 9.82 8.77
CA GLU A 245 -13.95 9.52 7.46
C GLU A 245 -13.02 10.03 6.33
N LEU A 246 -13.28 9.63 5.09
CA LEU A 246 -12.41 9.94 3.95
C LEU A 246 -12.14 11.45 3.77
N HIS A 247 -13.12 12.31 4.10
CA HIS A 247 -13.02 13.78 3.91
C HIS A 247 -13.12 14.61 5.20
N SER A 248 -12.96 14.02 6.40
CA SER A 248 -13.02 14.79 7.65
C SER A 248 -11.90 15.84 7.74
N GLU A 249 -12.26 17.09 8.01
CA GLU A 249 -11.30 18.20 8.08
C GLU A 249 -10.55 18.24 9.42
N ASN A 250 -11.30 18.09 10.51
CA ASN A 250 -10.90 18.48 11.86
C ASN A 250 -10.65 17.28 12.80
N LYS A 251 -10.74 16.04 12.30
CA LYS A 251 -10.51 14.81 13.09
C LYS A 251 -9.04 14.46 13.27
N VAL A 252 -8.16 14.87 12.37
CA VAL A 252 -6.70 14.70 12.53
C VAL A 252 -6.05 16.08 12.56
N LYS A 253 -5.66 16.49 13.77
CA LYS A 253 -5.14 17.81 14.15
C LYS A 253 -3.64 17.80 14.42
N SER A 254 -3.06 16.67 14.82
CA SER A 254 -1.60 16.52 14.98
C SER A 254 -0.87 16.65 13.65
N ILE A 255 -1.45 16.11 12.57
CA ILE A 255 -0.85 16.15 11.23
C ILE A 255 -1.33 17.40 10.50
N SER A 256 -0.38 18.30 10.22
CA SER A 256 -0.55 19.43 9.31
C SER A 256 0.25 19.20 8.02
N MET A 257 -0.22 19.77 6.92
CA MET A 257 0.39 19.57 5.58
C MET A 257 0.38 20.86 4.77
N TYR A 258 1.39 21.03 3.92
CA TYR A 258 1.53 22.23 3.09
C TYR A 258 1.92 21.90 1.64
N ALA A 259 0.91 21.62 0.82
CA ALA A 259 1.03 21.45 -0.62
C ALA A 259 1.24 22.79 -1.33
N ARG A 260 2.11 22.79 -2.36
CA ARG A 260 2.42 23.97 -3.17
C ARG A 260 3.20 23.60 -4.44
N PRO A 261 3.14 24.39 -5.53
CA PRO A 261 3.96 24.15 -6.73
C PRO A 261 5.45 24.09 -6.40
N ALA A 262 6.23 23.29 -7.13
CA ALA A 262 7.68 23.22 -7.04
C ALA A 262 8.32 24.42 -7.76
N VAL A 263 9.43 24.95 -7.24
CA VAL A 263 10.15 26.06 -7.92
C VAL A 263 11.12 25.49 -8.95
N ASP A 264 10.59 24.81 -9.96
CA ASP A 264 11.31 24.27 -11.12
C ASP A 264 10.89 24.90 -12.46
N SER A 265 9.88 25.77 -12.45
CA SER A 265 9.47 26.58 -13.60
C SER A 265 9.12 28.01 -13.20
N VAL A 266 9.17 28.94 -14.16
CA VAL A 266 8.77 30.35 -13.94
C VAL A 266 7.27 30.45 -13.61
N GLY A 267 6.42 29.64 -14.25
CA GLY A 267 4.99 29.57 -13.94
C GLY A 267 4.74 29.18 -12.48
N ALA A 268 5.36 28.10 -12.00
CA ALA A 268 5.20 27.66 -10.62
C ALA A 268 5.81 28.64 -9.58
N LEU A 269 6.81 29.45 -9.96
CA LEU A 269 7.29 30.57 -9.13
C LEU A 269 6.26 31.72 -9.09
N VAL A 270 5.64 32.07 -10.21
CA VAL A 270 4.56 33.06 -10.28
C VAL A 270 3.36 32.58 -9.46
N ASP A 271 2.98 31.31 -9.55
CA ASP A 271 1.89 30.71 -8.78
C ASP A 271 2.14 30.86 -7.27
N ARG A 272 3.38 30.60 -6.80
CA ARG A 272 3.79 30.82 -5.40
C ARG A 272 3.71 32.26 -4.91
N ILE A 273 3.71 33.24 -5.81
CA ILE A 273 3.58 34.67 -5.48
C ILE A 273 2.11 35.11 -5.61
N LYS A 274 1.41 34.65 -6.66
CA LYS A 274 0.01 34.96 -6.96
C LYS A 274 -0.93 34.46 -5.88
N PHE A 275 -0.76 33.22 -5.42
CA PHE A 275 -1.67 32.58 -4.46
C PHE A 275 -1.85 33.36 -3.13
N PRO A 276 -0.79 33.69 -2.37
CA PRO A 276 -0.96 34.46 -1.12
C PRO A 276 -1.46 35.90 -1.35
N ILE A 277 -1.12 36.52 -2.49
CA ILE A 277 -1.63 37.86 -2.84
C ILE A 277 -3.14 37.81 -3.12
N MET A 278 -3.63 36.79 -3.85
CA MET A 278 -5.06 36.58 -4.06
C MET A 278 -5.80 36.42 -2.72
N GLY A 279 -5.22 35.71 -1.75
CA GLY A 279 -5.78 35.59 -0.41
C GLY A 279 -5.83 36.88 0.39
N PHE A 280 -4.80 37.72 0.30
CA PHE A 280 -4.81 39.02 0.96
C PHE A 280 -5.82 40.01 0.34
N VAL A 281 -6.04 39.94 -0.98
CA VAL A 281 -6.92 40.88 -1.70
C VAL A 281 -8.39 40.44 -1.71
N ASN A 282 -8.66 39.15 -1.92
CA ASN A 282 -10.02 38.63 -2.11
C ASN A 282 -10.57 37.84 -0.92
N GLY A 283 -9.73 37.47 0.06
CA GLY A 283 -10.08 36.57 1.15
C GLY A 283 -10.19 35.12 0.67
N LEU A 284 -9.07 34.38 0.69
CA LEU A 284 -9.12 32.94 0.45
C LEU A 284 -9.92 32.26 1.57
N LYS A 285 -10.95 31.52 1.18
CA LYS A 285 -11.54 30.47 2.01
C LYS A 285 -10.72 29.21 1.82
N ASP A 286 -10.50 28.46 2.89
CA ASP A 286 -9.91 27.12 2.81
C ASP A 286 -10.74 26.19 1.89
N PRO A 287 -10.11 25.16 1.30
CA PRO A 287 -10.81 24.19 0.44
C PRO A 287 -11.92 23.46 1.20
N ASP A 288 -13.15 23.55 0.68
CA ASP A 288 -14.30 22.79 1.15
C ASP A 288 -14.10 21.29 0.85
N LEU A 289 -13.79 20.51 1.88
CA LEU A 289 -13.66 19.06 1.79
C LEU A 289 -15.01 18.36 1.88
N THR A 290 -16.02 18.98 2.51
CA THR A 290 -17.35 18.41 2.69
C THR A 290 -18.12 18.28 1.38
N ALA A 291 -17.91 19.20 0.43
CA ALA A 291 -18.42 19.12 -0.94
C ALA A 291 -17.90 17.88 -1.71
N ARG A 292 -16.80 17.26 -1.28
CA ARG A 292 -16.23 16.04 -1.89
C ARG A 292 -16.95 14.78 -1.45
N SER A 293 -17.40 14.71 -0.19
CA SER A 293 -18.09 13.53 0.39
C SER A 293 -19.30 13.11 -0.44
N ALA A 294 -20.07 14.10 -0.92
CA ALA A 294 -21.28 13.91 -1.72
C ALA A 294 -21.05 13.24 -3.09
N LEU A 295 -19.79 13.01 -3.51
CA LEU A 295 -19.43 12.29 -4.73
C LEU A 295 -19.02 10.83 -4.50
N VAL A 296 -18.88 10.37 -3.25
CA VAL A 296 -18.41 9.02 -2.90
C VAL A 296 -19.36 8.27 -1.96
N GLU A 297 -20.22 8.96 -1.22
CA GLU A 297 -21.23 8.33 -0.35
C GLU A 297 -22.38 7.65 -1.12
N HIS A 298 -22.13 6.48 -1.72
CA HIS A 298 -23.16 5.46 -2.01
C HIS A 298 -22.56 4.05 -2.18
N THR A 299 -21.94 3.48 -1.13
CA THR A 299 -21.75 2.01 -1.03
C THR A 299 -21.73 1.44 0.40
N GLN A 300 -22.41 2.09 1.35
CA GLN A 300 -22.68 1.57 2.70
C GLN A 300 -24.16 1.77 3.06
N GLN A 301 -25.05 1.34 2.15
CA GLN A 301 -26.46 1.11 2.48
C GLN A 301 -26.66 -0.36 2.87
N ASP A 302 -27.54 -0.56 3.83
CA ASP A 302 -27.79 -1.80 4.57
C ASP A 302 -27.81 -3.06 3.68
N LYS A 303 -26.80 -3.94 3.84
CA LYS A 303 -27.05 -5.38 3.81
C LYS A 303 -27.77 -5.72 5.11
N ASP A 304 -28.79 -6.57 5.06
CA ASP A 304 -29.55 -6.99 6.25
C ASP A 304 -28.62 -7.41 7.40
N ALA A 305 -28.78 -6.75 8.56
CA ALA A 305 -27.85 -6.85 9.68
C ALA A 305 -27.98 -8.21 10.41
N LEU A 306 -27.39 -9.25 9.81
CA LEU A 306 -27.15 -10.55 10.41
C LEU A 306 -26.41 -10.37 11.74
N GLU A 307 -26.90 -11.05 12.80
CA GLU A 307 -26.37 -10.90 14.15
C GLU A 307 -24.84 -11.10 14.20
N PRO A 308 -24.07 -10.27 14.93
CA PRO A 308 -22.63 -10.44 15.05
C PRO A 308 -22.30 -11.77 15.73
N LEU A 309 -21.25 -12.46 15.27
CA LEU A 309 -20.73 -13.65 15.93
C LEU A 309 -19.85 -13.24 17.12
N SER A 310 -19.85 -14.03 18.20
CA SER A 310 -18.83 -13.90 19.24
C SER A 310 -17.48 -14.46 18.78
N VAL A 311 -16.39 -13.99 19.40
CA VAL A 311 -15.03 -14.48 19.13
C VAL A 311 -14.95 -15.98 19.46
N GLU A 312 -15.59 -16.39 20.54
CA GLU A 312 -15.66 -17.77 21.02
C GLU A 312 -16.38 -18.70 20.04
N GLU A 313 -17.49 -18.28 19.42
CA GLU A 313 -18.16 -19.05 18.36
C GLU A 313 -17.30 -19.18 17.11
N VAL A 314 -16.58 -18.11 16.73
CA VAL A 314 -15.68 -18.10 15.58
C VAL A 314 -14.51 -19.07 15.82
N GLU A 315 -13.80 -18.95 16.94
CA GLU A 315 -12.68 -19.84 17.28
C GLU A 315 -13.12 -21.31 17.40
N GLN A 316 -14.23 -21.59 18.09
CA GLN A 316 -14.76 -22.96 18.21
C GLN A 316 -15.16 -23.55 16.85
N THR A 317 -15.78 -22.75 15.97
CA THR A 317 -16.18 -23.20 14.64
C THR A 317 -14.96 -23.44 13.74
N PHE A 318 -13.96 -22.55 13.76
CA PHE A 318 -12.71 -22.74 13.02
C PHE A 318 -11.93 -23.97 13.52
N ALA A 319 -11.87 -24.21 14.83
CA ALA A 319 -11.27 -25.43 15.39
C ALA A 319 -12.00 -26.69 14.91
N LYS A 320 -13.34 -26.71 15.00
CA LYS A 320 -14.18 -27.82 14.54
C LYS A 320 -14.03 -28.09 13.04
N VAL A 321 -13.97 -27.04 12.21
CA VAL A 321 -13.70 -27.14 10.76
C VAL A 321 -12.30 -27.69 10.49
N LYS A 322 -11.27 -27.18 11.18
CA LYS A 322 -9.87 -27.60 11.05
C LYS A 322 -9.67 -29.08 11.36
N ASP A 323 -10.31 -29.60 12.41
CA ASP A 323 -10.17 -30.99 12.82
C ASP A 323 -11.05 -31.93 11.97
N THR A 324 -12.29 -31.55 11.67
CA THR A 324 -13.23 -32.39 10.90
C THR A 324 -12.88 -32.45 9.42
N CYS A 325 -12.54 -31.32 8.79
CA CYS A 325 -12.32 -31.21 7.34
C CYS A 325 -10.84 -31.36 6.93
N LYS A 326 -9.99 -31.83 7.85
CA LYS A 326 -8.54 -31.97 7.67
C LYS A 326 -8.14 -32.75 6.40
N SER A 327 -8.87 -33.82 6.06
CA SER A 327 -8.61 -34.61 4.85
C SER A 327 -8.82 -33.77 3.59
N CYS A 328 -9.99 -33.13 3.45
CA CYS A 328 -10.31 -32.28 2.31
C CYS A 328 -9.34 -31.09 2.19
N MET A 329 -8.90 -30.49 3.30
CA MET A 329 -7.84 -29.47 3.30
C MET A 329 -6.48 -29.97 2.83
N GLN A 330 -6.17 -31.26 3.04
CA GLN A 330 -4.95 -31.90 2.54
C GLN A 330 -5.11 -32.24 1.05
N GLU A 331 -6.24 -32.79 0.64
CA GLU A 331 -6.58 -33.12 -0.75
C GLU A 331 -6.49 -31.89 -1.67
N VAL A 332 -7.04 -30.74 -1.25
CA VAL A 332 -6.90 -29.44 -1.95
C VAL A 332 -5.43 -28.99 -2.07
N LYS A 333 -4.56 -29.35 -1.12
CA LYS A 333 -3.12 -29.02 -1.15
C LYS A 333 -2.27 -30.00 -1.95
N THR A 334 -2.79 -31.20 -2.24
CA THR A 334 -2.06 -32.27 -2.95
C THR A 334 -2.69 -32.66 -4.29
N CYS A 335 -3.72 -31.93 -4.76
CA CYS A 335 -4.35 -32.18 -6.05
C CYS A 335 -3.37 -31.94 -7.21
N SER A 336 -3.45 -32.76 -8.26
CA SER A 336 -2.45 -32.76 -9.35
C SER A 336 -2.91 -32.12 -10.66
N ASN A 337 -4.22 -31.89 -10.80
CA ASN A 337 -4.84 -31.33 -12.00
C ASN A 337 -6.15 -30.62 -11.65
N GLU A 338 -6.60 -29.75 -12.54
CA GLU A 338 -7.75 -28.86 -12.37
C GLU A 338 -9.03 -29.57 -11.91
N VAL A 339 -9.35 -30.73 -12.50
CA VAL A 339 -10.55 -31.52 -12.14
C VAL A 339 -10.44 -32.12 -10.73
N GLN A 340 -9.27 -32.62 -10.33
CA GLN A 340 -9.05 -33.05 -8.94
C GLN A 340 -9.11 -31.88 -7.96
N CYS A 341 -8.57 -30.72 -8.33
CA CYS A 341 -8.55 -29.55 -7.46
C CYS A 341 -9.95 -28.97 -7.26
N SER A 342 -10.78 -28.88 -8.31
CA SER A 342 -12.17 -28.42 -8.18
C SER A 342 -13.04 -29.40 -7.39
N GLN A 343 -12.88 -30.72 -7.60
CA GLN A 343 -13.55 -31.75 -6.80
C GLN A 343 -13.15 -31.68 -5.32
N ALA A 344 -11.87 -31.53 -5.00
CA ALA A 344 -11.39 -31.38 -3.64
C ALA A 344 -11.88 -30.08 -2.98
N ALA A 345 -11.95 -28.97 -3.75
CA ALA A 345 -12.47 -27.70 -3.26
C ALA A 345 -13.97 -27.78 -2.93
N MET A 346 -14.79 -28.36 -3.81
CA MET A 346 -16.21 -28.61 -3.54
C MET A 346 -16.42 -29.54 -2.34
N ALA A 347 -15.59 -30.59 -2.19
CA ALA A 347 -15.63 -31.48 -1.04
C ALA A 347 -15.29 -30.75 0.28
N LEU A 348 -14.31 -29.84 0.26
CA LEU A 348 -13.97 -28.98 1.39
C LEU A 348 -15.10 -28.00 1.73
N GLN A 349 -15.69 -27.33 0.73
CA GLN A 349 -16.84 -26.43 0.92
C GLN A 349 -18.05 -27.17 1.50
N LEU A 350 -18.38 -28.36 1.00
CA LEU A 350 -19.44 -29.21 1.56
C LEU A 350 -19.13 -29.66 3.00
N CYS A 351 -17.87 -29.97 3.31
CA CYS A 351 -17.47 -30.30 4.68
C CYS A 351 -17.62 -29.10 5.63
N MET A 352 -17.18 -27.91 5.21
CA MET A 352 -17.39 -26.66 5.95
C MET A 352 -18.88 -26.34 6.11
N GLY A 353 -19.68 -26.50 5.05
CA GLY A 353 -21.12 -26.27 5.06
C GLY A 353 -21.86 -27.17 6.04
N ARG A 354 -21.47 -28.44 6.16
CA ARG A 354 -22.02 -29.37 7.17
C ARG A 354 -21.76 -28.94 8.63
N ILE A 355 -20.88 -27.98 8.85
CA ILE A 355 -20.55 -27.43 10.17
C ILE A 355 -21.17 -26.04 10.36
N ILE A 356 -21.08 -25.17 9.35
CA ILE A 356 -21.46 -23.75 9.39
C ILE A 356 -22.93 -23.52 8.99
N CYS A 357 -23.39 -24.17 7.92
CA CYS A 357 -24.73 -24.02 7.36
C CYS A 357 -25.39 -25.40 7.07
N PRO A 358 -25.65 -26.23 8.10
CA PRO A 358 -26.14 -27.61 7.91
C PRO A 358 -27.40 -27.76 7.04
N PRO A 359 -28.42 -26.87 7.09
CA PRO A 359 -29.59 -26.96 6.21
C PRO A 359 -29.21 -26.83 4.73
N GLN A 360 -28.38 -25.86 4.38
CA GLN A 360 -27.92 -25.60 3.01
C GLN A 360 -27.04 -26.74 2.50
N ALA A 361 -26.11 -27.22 3.32
CA ALA A 361 -25.28 -28.38 2.96
C ALA A 361 -26.08 -29.69 2.82
N SER A 362 -27.17 -29.84 3.57
CA SER A 362 -28.13 -30.94 3.39
C SER A 362 -28.94 -30.78 2.10
N ALA A 363 -29.36 -29.56 1.75
CA ALA A 363 -30.07 -29.28 0.50
C ALA A 363 -29.18 -29.56 -0.72
N PHE A 364 -27.92 -29.11 -0.70
CA PHE A 364 -26.93 -29.38 -1.75
C PHE A 364 -26.62 -30.88 -1.88
N THR A 365 -26.42 -31.60 -0.74
CA THR A 365 -26.25 -33.06 -0.78
C THR A 365 -27.45 -33.75 -1.45
N LYS A 366 -28.68 -33.30 -1.16
CA LYS A 366 -29.91 -33.86 -1.76
C LYS A 366 -30.11 -33.47 -3.23
N ALA A 367 -29.65 -32.30 -3.66
CA ALA A 367 -29.68 -31.89 -5.06
C ALA A 367 -28.76 -32.79 -5.91
N LEU A 368 -27.56 -33.10 -5.40
CA LEU A 368 -26.61 -34.03 -6.05
C LEU A 368 -27.20 -35.44 -6.24
N GLU A 369 -28.04 -35.91 -5.31
CA GLU A 369 -28.78 -37.18 -5.44
C GLU A 369 -29.90 -37.12 -6.49
N GLY A 370 -30.46 -35.93 -6.76
CA GLY A 370 -31.54 -35.72 -7.72
C GLY A 370 -31.08 -35.59 -9.18
N GLY A 371 -29.84 -35.16 -9.42
CA GLY A 371 -29.25 -35.06 -10.76
C GLY A 371 -29.78 -33.91 -11.65
N ASP A 372 -30.55 -32.99 -11.08
CA ASP A 372 -30.98 -31.76 -11.76
C ASP A 372 -29.90 -30.68 -11.61
N GLU A 373 -29.22 -30.37 -12.71
CA GLU A 373 -28.08 -29.43 -12.75
C GLU A 373 -28.43 -28.05 -12.18
N ALA A 374 -29.63 -27.53 -12.49
CA ALA A 374 -30.06 -26.21 -12.01
C ALA A 374 -30.39 -26.22 -10.51
N ALA A 375 -30.90 -27.33 -9.98
CA ALA A 375 -31.11 -27.50 -8.54
C ALA A 375 -29.78 -27.70 -7.78
N VAL A 376 -28.79 -28.34 -8.41
CA VAL A 376 -27.43 -28.50 -7.87
C VAL A 376 -26.71 -27.16 -7.78
N GLU A 377 -26.74 -26.36 -8.85
CA GLU A 377 -26.16 -25.01 -8.92
C GLU A 377 -26.79 -24.08 -7.86
N ALA A 378 -28.11 -23.94 -7.84
CA ALA A 378 -28.80 -23.07 -6.88
C ALA A 378 -28.59 -23.49 -5.41
N ALA A 379 -28.47 -24.80 -5.13
CA ALA A 379 -28.18 -25.28 -3.77
C ALA A 379 -26.70 -25.11 -3.38
N PHE A 380 -25.78 -25.19 -4.33
CA PHE A 380 -24.37 -24.88 -4.13
C PHE A 380 -24.17 -23.39 -3.82
N ASP A 381 -24.79 -22.50 -4.59
CA ASP A 381 -24.70 -21.04 -4.39
C ASP A 381 -25.28 -20.62 -3.03
N ALA A 382 -26.41 -21.18 -2.62
CA ALA A 382 -26.98 -20.94 -1.30
C ALA A 382 -26.06 -21.41 -0.15
N MET A 383 -25.35 -22.54 -0.34
CA MET A 383 -24.36 -23.02 0.63
C MET A 383 -23.13 -22.11 0.66
N SER A 384 -22.59 -21.73 -0.50
CA SER A 384 -21.41 -20.86 -0.65
C SER A 384 -21.68 -19.46 -0.08
N THR A 385 -22.82 -18.85 -0.40
CA THR A 385 -23.25 -17.57 0.19
C THR A 385 -23.31 -17.64 1.72
N SER A 386 -23.77 -18.76 2.29
CA SER A 386 -23.83 -18.95 3.74
C SER A 386 -22.43 -19.10 4.38
N LEU A 387 -21.46 -19.67 3.65
CA LEU A 387 -20.05 -19.74 4.07
C LEU A 387 -19.37 -18.37 4.00
N GLU A 388 -19.62 -17.59 2.95
CA GLU A 388 -19.11 -16.23 2.80
C GLU A 388 -19.65 -15.29 3.88
N GLN A 389 -20.95 -15.34 4.18
CA GLN A 389 -21.56 -14.59 5.28
C GLN A 389 -20.95 -14.96 6.65
N PHE A 390 -20.66 -16.24 6.89
CA PHE A 390 -19.94 -16.66 8.10
C PHE A 390 -18.51 -16.10 8.13
N GLN A 391 -17.80 -16.09 7.01
CA GLN A 391 -16.46 -15.51 6.89
C GLN A 391 -16.46 -13.98 7.11
N GLU A 392 -17.42 -13.25 6.55
CA GLU A 392 -17.59 -11.78 6.71
C GLU A 392 -17.89 -11.42 8.17
N ARG A 393 -18.84 -12.13 8.81
CA ARG A 393 -19.17 -11.96 10.24
C ARG A 393 -18.02 -12.35 11.16
N GLY A 394 -17.34 -13.46 10.86
CA GLY A 394 -16.21 -13.97 11.65
C GLY A 394 -14.98 -13.09 11.57
N ALA A 395 -14.65 -12.56 10.38
CA ALA A 395 -13.58 -11.57 10.23
C ALA A 395 -13.87 -10.29 11.01
N SER A 396 -15.13 -9.84 11.01
CA SER A 396 -15.57 -8.64 11.75
C SER A 396 -15.38 -8.83 13.27
N ALA A 397 -15.83 -9.96 13.82
CA ALA A 397 -15.65 -10.29 15.25
C ALA A 397 -14.16 -10.34 15.66
N MET A 398 -13.32 -10.96 14.82
CA MET A 398 -11.87 -11.02 15.05
C MET A 398 -11.20 -9.63 14.94
N GLN A 399 -11.71 -8.73 14.09
CA GLN A 399 -11.21 -7.35 14.02
C GLN A 399 -11.59 -6.52 15.26
N GLU A 400 -12.80 -6.67 15.80
CA GLU A 400 -13.14 -6.07 17.10
C GLU A 400 -12.21 -6.54 18.21
N GLN A 401 -11.88 -7.84 18.23
CA GLN A 401 -10.90 -8.39 19.17
C GLN A 401 -9.50 -7.79 18.97
N ALA A 402 -9.05 -7.63 17.72
CA ALA A 402 -7.78 -6.99 17.39
C ALA A 402 -7.71 -5.53 17.88
N VAL A 403 -8.81 -4.78 17.79
CA VAL A 403 -8.94 -3.41 18.30
C VAL A 403 -8.91 -3.41 19.84
N ARG A 404 -9.67 -4.28 20.51
CA ARG A 404 -9.66 -4.44 21.98
C ARG A 404 -8.25 -4.76 22.49
N GLU A 405 -7.55 -5.69 21.84
CA GLU A 405 -6.18 -6.08 22.20
C GLU A 405 -5.10 -5.05 21.79
N SER A 406 -5.38 -4.12 20.87
CA SER A 406 -4.53 -2.93 20.65
C SER A 406 -4.71 -1.92 21.79
N LEU A 407 -5.96 -1.57 22.11
CA LEU A 407 -6.27 -0.57 23.13
C LEU A 407 -5.80 -1.00 24.53
N ALA A 408 -5.82 -2.30 24.83
CA ALA A 408 -5.32 -2.85 26.09
C ALA A 408 -3.77 -2.86 26.23
N LYS A 409 -3.02 -2.41 25.22
CA LYS A 409 -1.54 -2.30 25.23
C LYS A 409 -1.03 -0.86 25.39
N LYS A 410 -1.94 0.12 25.52
CA LYS A 410 -1.67 1.56 25.57
C LYS A 410 -1.97 2.11 26.96
#